data_AF-A0A5E4Q3D6-F1
#
_entry.id   AF-A0A5E4Q3D6-F1
#
_cell.length_a   1.000
_cell.length_b   1.000
_cell.length_c   1.000
_cell.angle_alpha   90.00
_cell.angle_beta   90.00
_cell.angle_gamma   90.00
#
_symmetry.space_group_name_H-M   'P 1'
#
loop_
_entity.id
_entity.type
_entity.pdbx_description
1 polymer ?
#
loop_
_entity_poly.entity_id
_entity_poly.type
_entity_poly.pdbx_seq_one_letter_code
_entity_poly.pdbx_strand_id
1 'polypeptide(L)'
;MQRKWKDLADFVTLECDGKDLTPVLREHKVHAIVFLNIPSYGGGTHPWNKSLGASEPSTEDGLIEVVGLTTYQLPLLQAGGHGTCITQCKNAKIVTTKVIPMQVDGEACRLAPSTITLSILNQAIMLAKKKPGRVLAPLATTDKLTFAVNLITMADYERHHCDKELLAKTANAGPHSESDQRVSSPLRHRRLVP
;
A
#
# COMPACT_ATOMS: atom_id res chain seq x y z
N MET A 1 -26.34 1.30 23.25
CA MET A 1 -25.69 1.59 21.95
C MET A 1 -25.58 0.28 21.15
N GLN A 2 -26.47 0.04 20.20
CA GLN A 2 -26.43 -1.19 19.38
C GLN A 2 -25.22 -1.13 18.44
N ARG A 3 -24.30 -2.10 18.55
CA ARG A 3 -23.18 -2.24 17.61
C ARG A 3 -23.72 -2.79 16.29
N LYS A 4 -23.98 -1.91 15.31
CA LYS A 4 -24.59 -2.22 14.00
C LYS A 4 -23.84 -3.27 13.15
N TRP A 5 -22.62 -3.64 13.52
CA TRP A 5 -21.72 -4.49 12.73
C TRP A 5 -21.18 -5.70 13.48
N LYS A 6 -21.87 -6.15 14.55
CA LYS A 6 -21.44 -7.32 15.32
C LYS A 6 -21.41 -8.62 14.52
N ASP A 7 -22.15 -8.67 13.41
CA ASP A 7 -22.42 -9.88 12.64
C ASP A 7 -22.09 -9.69 11.14
N LEU A 8 -20.97 -9.01 10.82
CA LEU A 8 -20.55 -8.79 9.42
C LEU A 8 -20.50 -10.11 8.63
N ALA A 9 -19.98 -11.18 9.25
CA ALA A 9 -19.82 -12.49 8.64
C ALA A 9 -21.16 -13.18 8.25
N ASP A 10 -22.30 -12.68 8.72
CA ASP A 10 -23.63 -13.19 8.32
C ASP A 10 -24.13 -12.53 7.03
N PHE A 11 -23.60 -11.37 6.68
CA PHE A 11 -24.02 -10.59 5.51
C PHE A 11 -22.99 -10.56 4.38
N VAL A 12 -21.88 -11.27 4.55
CA VAL A 12 -20.76 -11.31 3.60
C VAL A 12 -20.35 -12.75 3.33
N THR A 13 -20.19 -13.10 2.06
CA THR A 13 -19.47 -14.31 1.65
C THR A 13 -18.12 -13.94 1.08
N LEU A 14 -17.15 -14.83 1.26
CA LEU A 14 -15.78 -14.65 0.76
C LEU A 14 -15.32 -15.93 0.07
N GLU A 15 -14.95 -15.79 -1.19
CA GLU A 15 -14.28 -16.83 -1.97
C GLU A 15 -12.91 -16.32 -2.40
N CYS A 16 -11.87 -17.13 -2.20
CA CYS A 16 -10.50 -16.80 -2.59
C CYS A 16 -9.93 -17.96 -3.40
N ASP A 17 -9.46 -17.68 -4.62
CA ASP A 17 -8.93 -18.68 -5.56
C ASP A 17 -9.82 -19.94 -5.69
N GLY A 18 -11.14 -19.73 -5.75
CA GLY A 18 -12.15 -20.79 -5.88
C GLY A 18 -12.47 -21.55 -4.58
N LYS A 19 -11.88 -21.17 -3.45
CA LYS A 19 -12.17 -21.75 -2.13
C LYS A 19 -13.10 -20.83 -1.33
N ASP A 20 -14.22 -21.38 -0.84
CA ASP A 20 -15.09 -20.68 0.09
C ASP A 20 -14.41 -20.54 1.47
N LEU A 21 -14.19 -19.29 1.88
CA LEU A 21 -13.62 -18.90 3.17
C LEU A 21 -14.64 -18.22 4.09
N THR A 22 -15.92 -18.19 3.70
CA THR A 22 -17.02 -17.71 4.55
C THR A 22 -17.06 -18.40 5.92
N PRO A 23 -16.83 -19.73 6.05
CA PRO A 23 -16.78 -20.39 7.36
C PRO A 23 -15.70 -19.82 8.29
N VAL A 24 -14.53 -19.45 7.75
CA VAL A 24 -13.40 -18.86 8.50
C VAL A 24 -13.80 -17.51 9.08
N LEU A 25 -14.52 -16.69 8.30
CA LEU A 25 -15.04 -15.39 8.78
C LEU A 25 -15.96 -15.55 9.98
N ARG A 26 -16.83 -16.57 9.95
CA ARG A 26 -17.79 -16.86 11.02
C ARG A 26 -17.11 -17.44 12.26
N GLU A 27 -16.21 -18.40 12.07
CA GLU A 27 -15.44 -19.03 13.14
C GLU A 27 -14.65 -17.99 13.94
N HIS A 28 -13.96 -17.09 13.25
CA HIS A 28 -13.17 -16.04 13.88
C HIS A 28 -14.00 -14.81 14.30
N LYS A 29 -15.32 -14.80 14.09
CA LYS A 29 -16.22 -13.67 14.41
C LYS A 29 -15.70 -12.34 13.86
N VAL A 30 -15.27 -12.37 12.60
CA VAL A 30 -14.66 -11.22 11.92
C VAL A 30 -15.66 -10.07 11.83
N HIS A 31 -15.21 -8.88 12.23
CA HIS A 31 -15.98 -7.63 12.19
C HIS A 31 -15.52 -6.71 11.05
N ALA A 32 -14.31 -6.89 10.53
CA ALA A 32 -13.80 -6.22 9.34
C ALA A 32 -12.86 -7.15 8.57
N ILE A 33 -12.95 -7.12 7.25
CA ILE A 33 -12.06 -7.84 6.34
C ILE A 33 -11.18 -6.79 5.67
N VAL A 34 -9.88 -6.99 5.71
CA VAL A 34 -8.90 -6.09 5.09
C VAL A 34 -8.18 -6.85 3.99
N PHE A 35 -8.19 -6.28 2.79
CA PHE A 35 -7.44 -6.75 1.63
C PHE A 35 -6.25 -5.83 1.43
N LEU A 36 -5.03 -6.37 1.36
CA LEU A 36 -3.81 -5.58 1.19
C LEU A 36 -3.04 -6.11 -0.02
N ASN A 37 -2.43 -5.19 -0.79
CA ASN A 37 -1.33 -5.51 -1.70
C ASN A 37 0.00 -4.89 -1.25
N ILE A 38 -0.02 -4.11 -0.16
CA ILE A 38 1.13 -3.45 0.45
C ILE A 38 1.34 -3.95 1.87
N PRO A 39 2.57 -3.93 2.40
CA PRO A 39 2.88 -4.52 3.69
C PRO A 39 2.31 -3.78 4.91
N SER A 40 1.73 -2.59 4.74
CA SER A 40 1.27 -1.74 5.85
C SER A 40 -0.14 -1.21 5.61
N TYR A 41 -0.89 -1.04 6.71
CA TYR A 41 -2.27 -0.58 6.73
C TYR A 41 -2.46 0.52 7.79
N GLY A 42 -3.41 1.44 7.57
CA GLY A 42 -3.96 2.33 8.60
C GLY A 42 -2.95 2.96 9.57
N GLY A 43 -2.20 3.98 9.13
CA GLY A 43 -1.21 4.66 9.97
C GLY A 43 0.14 3.93 10.09
N GLY A 44 0.41 2.96 9.21
CA GLY A 44 1.68 2.22 9.19
C GLY A 44 1.69 0.94 10.03
N THR A 45 0.53 0.46 10.47
CA THR A 45 0.39 -0.83 11.17
C THR A 45 0.61 -2.01 10.24
N HIS A 46 0.96 -3.16 10.80
CA HIS A 46 1.22 -4.40 10.06
C HIS A 46 0.26 -5.50 10.52
N PRO A 47 -0.96 -5.57 9.96
CA PRO A 47 -1.99 -6.48 10.46
C PRO A 47 -1.73 -7.94 10.08
N TRP A 48 -0.77 -8.22 9.19
CA TRP A 48 -0.36 -9.57 8.81
C TRP A 48 0.57 -10.20 9.86
N ASN A 49 0.26 -11.42 10.27
CA ASN A 49 1.03 -12.20 11.24
C ASN A 49 1.83 -13.33 10.58
N LYS A 50 3.14 -13.35 10.85
CA LYS A 50 4.13 -14.33 10.37
C LYS A 50 4.10 -15.67 11.13
N SER A 51 3.56 -15.68 12.34
CA SER A 51 3.76 -16.79 13.29
C SER A 51 2.93 -18.06 13.01
N LEU A 52 2.06 -18.05 11.99
CA LEU A 52 1.16 -19.16 11.65
C LEU A 52 1.55 -19.92 10.37
N GLY A 53 2.82 -19.85 9.95
CA GLY A 53 3.28 -20.49 8.70
C GLY A 53 2.77 -19.77 7.43
N ALA A 54 2.22 -18.57 7.60
CA ALA A 54 1.89 -17.67 6.51
C ALA A 54 3.16 -17.08 5.90
N SER A 55 3.21 -16.99 4.57
CA SER A 55 4.34 -16.34 3.90
C SER A 55 4.39 -14.86 4.23
N GLU A 56 5.57 -14.26 4.09
CA GLU A 56 5.73 -12.82 4.23
C GLU A 56 4.95 -12.08 3.13
N PRO A 57 4.24 -10.99 3.47
CA PRO A 57 3.62 -10.14 2.47
C PRO A 57 4.65 -9.58 1.50
N SER A 58 4.32 -9.60 0.22
CA SER A 58 5.18 -9.08 -0.83
C SER A 58 4.34 -8.36 -1.87
N THR A 59 4.85 -7.23 -2.35
CA THR A 59 4.24 -6.51 -3.48
C THR A 59 4.60 -7.14 -4.83
N GLU A 60 5.52 -8.13 -4.83
CA GLU A 60 6.14 -8.69 -6.04
C GLU A 60 5.61 -10.09 -6.39
N ASP A 61 4.93 -10.78 -5.48
CA ASP A 61 4.47 -12.17 -5.66
C ASP A 61 3.13 -12.29 -6.40
N GLY A 62 2.46 -11.16 -6.62
CA GLY A 62 1.16 -11.11 -7.28
C GLY A 62 0.02 -11.64 -6.41
N LEU A 63 0.16 -11.60 -5.09
CA LEU A 63 -0.87 -12.02 -4.13
C LEU A 63 -1.51 -10.82 -3.43
N ILE A 64 -2.69 -11.08 -2.87
CA ILE A 64 -3.44 -10.17 -2.01
C ILE A 64 -3.52 -10.82 -0.63
N GLU A 65 -3.05 -10.12 0.39
CA GLU A 65 -3.22 -10.53 1.78
C GLU A 65 -4.65 -10.28 2.24
N VAL A 66 -5.32 -11.33 2.71
CA VAL A 66 -6.68 -11.24 3.29
C VAL A 66 -6.59 -11.42 4.80
N VAL A 67 -6.98 -10.37 5.54
CA VAL A 67 -6.90 -10.34 7.00
C VAL A 67 -8.29 -10.13 7.60
N GLY A 68 -8.64 -10.99 8.56
CA GLY A 68 -9.83 -10.83 9.39
C GLY A 68 -9.50 -10.07 10.68
N LEU A 69 -10.31 -9.08 11.03
CA LEU A 69 -10.18 -8.31 12.27
C LEU A 69 -11.45 -8.44 13.11
N THR A 70 -11.28 -8.84 14.37
CA THR A 70 -12.33 -8.77 15.40
C THR A 70 -12.42 -7.37 15.99
N THR A 71 -13.51 -7.07 16.71
CA THR A 71 -13.67 -5.81 17.45
C THR A 71 -12.47 -5.47 18.34
N TYR A 72 -11.81 -6.48 18.92
CA TYR A 72 -10.66 -6.28 19.80
C TYR A 72 -9.34 -6.09 19.04
N GLN A 73 -9.20 -6.73 17.87
CA GLN A 73 -7.97 -6.60 17.06
C GLN A 73 -7.88 -5.25 16.36
N LEU A 74 -9.00 -4.65 15.94
CA LEU A 74 -8.99 -3.33 15.28
C LEU A 74 -8.19 -2.26 16.06
N PRO A 75 -8.48 -1.97 17.35
CA PRO A 75 -7.70 -1.01 18.12
C PRO A 75 -6.29 -1.53 18.46
N LEU A 76 -6.12 -2.84 18.61
CA LEU A 76 -4.83 -3.44 18.96
C LEU A 76 -3.77 -3.28 17.86
N LEU A 77 -4.18 -3.10 16.59
CA LEU A 77 -3.24 -2.82 15.49
C LEU A 77 -2.34 -1.61 15.79
N GLN A 78 -2.88 -0.58 16.44
CA GLN A 78 -2.13 0.63 16.79
C GLN A 78 -1.11 0.40 17.91
N ALA A 79 -1.23 -0.69 18.65
CA ALA A 79 -0.28 -1.12 19.68
C ALA A 79 0.66 -2.24 19.19
N GLY A 80 0.75 -2.46 17.86
CA GLY A 80 1.61 -3.50 17.27
C GLY A 80 1.01 -4.90 17.26
N GLY A 81 -0.30 -5.04 17.54
CA GLY A 81 -1.01 -6.30 17.34
C GLY A 81 -1.24 -6.63 15.87
N HIS A 82 -1.85 -7.79 15.63
CA HIS A 82 -2.14 -8.30 14.30
C HIS A 82 -3.58 -8.82 14.20
N GLY A 83 -4.04 -9.00 12.97
CA GLY A 83 -5.29 -9.69 12.66
C GLY A 83 -5.13 -11.20 12.56
N THR A 84 -6.20 -11.84 12.14
CA THR A 84 -6.19 -13.24 11.72
C THR A 84 -5.81 -13.29 10.24
N CYS A 85 -4.70 -13.95 9.90
CA CYS A 85 -4.33 -14.20 8.50
C CYS A 85 -5.28 -15.24 7.91
N ILE A 86 -6.19 -14.81 7.03
CA ILE A 86 -7.18 -15.71 6.42
C ILE A 86 -6.53 -16.47 5.26
N THR A 87 -5.91 -15.74 4.32
CA THR A 87 -5.24 -16.33 3.16
C THR A 87 -4.40 -15.30 2.42
N GLN A 88 -3.50 -15.77 1.54
CA GLN A 88 -2.95 -14.98 0.43
C GLN A 88 -3.48 -15.58 -0.86
N CYS A 89 -4.10 -14.76 -1.70
CA CYS A 89 -4.78 -15.24 -2.91
C CYS A 89 -4.54 -14.32 -4.11
N LYS A 90 -4.73 -14.84 -5.33
CA LYS A 90 -4.67 -14.03 -6.56
C LYS A 90 -6.00 -13.37 -6.89
N ASN A 91 -7.09 -14.06 -6.60
CA ASN A 91 -8.45 -13.60 -6.86
C ASN A 91 -9.29 -13.72 -5.60
N ALA A 92 -9.98 -12.64 -5.25
CA ALA A 92 -10.97 -12.64 -4.17
C ALA A 92 -12.32 -12.18 -4.72
N LYS A 93 -13.39 -12.90 -4.35
CA LYS A 93 -14.77 -12.54 -4.63
C LYS A 93 -15.52 -12.37 -3.33
N ILE A 94 -16.13 -11.20 -3.16
CA ILE A 94 -16.89 -10.82 -1.99
C ILE A 94 -18.33 -10.57 -2.43
N VAL A 95 -19.30 -11.17 -1.75
CA VAL A 95 -20.73 -10.88 -1.98
C VAL A 95 -21.29 -10.31 -0.69
N THR A 96 -21.92 -9.14 -0.79
CA THR A 96 -22.55 -8.44 0.34
C THR A 96 -24.06 -8.41 0.14
N THR A 97 -24.83 -8.70 1.19
CA THR A 97 -26.31 -8.74 1.14
C THR A 97 -26.98 -7.54 1.80
N LYS A 98 -26.20 -6.64 2.40
CA LYS A 98 -26.66 -5.40 3.05
C LYS A 98 -25.75 -4.24 2.69
N VAL A 99 -26.22 -3.02 2.98
CA VAL A 99 -25.42 -1.81 2.82
C VAL A 99 -24.31 -1.80 3.86
N ILE A 100 -23.03 -1.94 3.48
CA ILE A 100 -21.88 -2.08 4.38
C ILE A 100 -20.95 -0.85 4.28
N PRO A 101 -20.40 -0.33 5.39
CA PRO A 101 -19.34 0.68 5.35
C PRO A 101 -18.07 0.04 4.77
N MET A 102 -17.50 0.69 3.77
CA MET A 102 -16.29 0.24 3.10
C MET A 102 -15.30 1.41 3.01
N GLN A 103 -14.03 1.08 2.87
CA GLN A 103 -12.98 2.05 2.60
C GLN A 103 -12.11 1.50 1.47
N VAL A 104 -11.81 2.33 0.47
CA VAL A 104 -10.92 2.00 -0.65
C VAL A 104 -9.83 3.07 -0.71
N ASP A 105 -8.57 2.67 -0.58
CA ASP A 105 -7.39 3.55 -0.68
C ASP A 105 -7.42 4.83 0.18
N GLY A 106 -8.20 4.83 1.27
CA GLY A 106 -8.37 6.00 2.14
C GLY A 106 -9.78 6.60 2.10
N GLU A 107 -10.51 6.40 1.02
CA GLU A 107 -11.82 6.98 0.80
C GLU A 107 -12.93 6.10 1.38
N ALA A 108 -13.71 6.67 2.29
CA ALA A 108 -14.82 5.97 2.94
C ALA A 108 -16.09 6.05 2.08
N CYS A 109 -16.79 4.92 1.94
CA CYS A 109 -18.04 4.85 1.20
C CYS A 109 -19.05 3.90 1.87
N ARG A 110 -20.31 3.97 1.42
CA ARG A 110 -21.35 3.01 1.76
C ARG A 110 -21.62 2.14 0.55
N LEU A 111 -21.22 0.88 0.65
CA LEU A 111 -21.41 -0.10 -0.41
C LEU A 111 -22.82 -0.68 -0.30
N ALA A 112 -23.67 -0.50 -1.31
CA ALA A 112 -24.93 -1.22 -1.42
C ALA A 112 -24.69 -2.74 -1.58
N PRO A 113 -25.69 -3.62 -1.40
CA PRO A 113 -25.52 -5.04 -1.69
C PRO A 113 -24.88 -5.26 -3.07
N SER A 114 -23.71 -5.89 -3.10
CA SER A 114 -22.85 -5.92 -4.29
C SER A 114 -22.07 -7.23 -4.38
N THR A 115 -21.65 -7.57 -5.59
CA THR A 115 -20.58 -8.55 -5.83
C THR A 115 -19.32 -7.79 -6.21
N ILE A 116 -18.24 -7.98 -5.44
CA ILE A 116 -16.94 -7.35 -5.66
C ILE A 116 -15.96 -8.44 -6.06
N THR A 117 -15.13 -8.16 -7.06
CA THR A 117 -14.02 -9.03 -7.47
C THR A 117 -12.73 -8.23 -7.41
N LEU A 118 -11.73 -8.79 -6.73
CA LEU A 118 -10.41 -8.22 -6.57
C LEU A 118 -9.41 -9.15 -7.24
N SER A 119 -8.58 -8.58 -8.11
CA SER A 119 -7.46 -9.24 -8.79
C SER A 119 -6.42 -8.20 -9.16
N ILE A 120 -5.16 -8.60 -9.25
CA ILE A 120 -4.10 -7.70 -9.70
C ILE A 120 -4.26 -7.45 -11.21
N LEU A 121 -4.29 -6.17 -11.58
CA LEU A 121 -4.38 -5.74 -12.99
C LEU A 121 -3.01 -5.53 -13.62
N ASN A 122 -2.12 -4.83 -12.92
CA ASN A 122 -0.78 -4.50 -13.39
C ASN A 122 0.23 -4.52 -12.23
N GLN A 123 1.50 -4.46 -12.60
CA GLN A 123 2.61 -4.21 -11.70
C GLN A 123 3.42 -3.03 -12.25
N ALA A 124 3.88 -2.17 -11.35
CA ALA A 124 4.70 -1.02 -11.68
C ALA A 124 5.97 -1.02 -10.83
N ILE A 125 7.05 -0.49 -11.38
CA ILE A 125 8.31 -0.31 -10.65
C ILE A 125 8.13 0.86 -9.68
N MET A 126 8.27 0.59 -8.39
CA MET A 126 8.13 1.58 -7.32
C MET A 126 9.50 1.90 -6.72
N LEU A 127 9.74 3.17 -6.37
CA LEU A 127 10.93 3.56 -5.63
C LEU A 127 10.81 3.08 -4.18
N ALA A 128 11.75 2.25 -3.73
CA ALA A 128 11.78 1.74 -2.36
C ALA A 128 12.97 2.32 -1.57
N LYS A 129 12.72 2.64 -0.30
CA LYS A 129 13.81 2.99 0.63
C LYS A 129 14.70 1.77 0.84
N LYS A 130 16.01 1.92 0.59
CA LYS A 130 17.00 0.86 0.82
C LYS A 130 17.01 0.47 2.30
N LYS A 131 16.48 -0.71 2.63
CA LYS A 131 16.60 -1.30 3.96
C LYS A 131 18.00 -1.92 4.10
N PRO A 132 18.79 -1.56 5.12
CA PRO A 132 20.07 -2.21 5.35
C PRO A 132 19.83 -3.70 5.66
N GLY A 133 20.56 -4.60 4.99
CA GLY A 133 20.55 -6.04 5.27
C GLY A 133 19.70 -6.94 4.35
N ARG A 134 18.89 -6.39 3.44
CA ARG A 134 18.27 -7.21 2.37
C ARG A 134 19.31 -7.38 1.24
N VAL A 135 19.92 -8.56 1.13
CA VAL A 135 20.74 -8.92 -0.04
C VAL A 135 19.78 -9.10 -1.20
N LEU A 136 19.60 -8.05 -2.00
CA LEU A 136 18.95 -8.18 -3.30
C LEU A 136 19.83 -9.12 -4.15
N ALA A 137 19.19 -10.04 -4.87
CA ALA A 137 19.85 -10.82 -5.94
C ALA A 137 20.66 -9.86 -6.84
N PRO A 138 21.73 -10.34 -7.52
CA PRO A 138 22.67 -9.47 -8.25
C PRO A 138 21.90 -8.43 -9.05
N LEU A 139 22.03 -7.18 -8.61
CA LEU A 139 21.30 -6.06 -9.17
C LEU A 139 21.60 -6.07 -10.67
N ALA A 140 20.57 -6.31 -11.49
CA ALA A 140 20.68 -6.00 -12.91
C ALA A 140 21.24 -4.57 -13.01
N THR A 141 22.25 -4.39 -13.86
CA THR A 141 22.98 -3.13 -14.00
C THR A 141 21.99 -1.98 -14.02
N THR A 142 22.04 -1.13 -12.99
CA THR A 142 21.13 0.00 -12.88
C THR A 142 21.43 0.93 -14.04
N ASP A 143 20.55 0.96 -15.04
CA ASP A 143 20.66 1.91 -16.13
C ASP A 143 20.64 3.32 -15.53
N LYS A 144 21.68 4.10 -15.83
CA LYS A 144 21.73 5.50 -15.43
C LYS A 144 20.61 6.24 -16.16
N LEU A 145 19.53 6.51 -15.45
CA LEU A 145 18.45 7.34 -15.98
C LEU A 145 18.86 8.81 -15.88
N THR A 146 19.22 9.42 -17.01
CA THR A 146 19.44 10.87 -17.10
C THR A 146 18.15 11.55 -17.51
N PHE A 147 17.65 12.43 -16.64
CA PHE A 147 16.53 13.31 -16.94
C PHE A 147 16.98 14.77 -16.85
N ALA A 148 16.49 15.60 -17.77
CA ALA A 148 16.70 17.03 -17.73
C ALA A 148 15.74 17.66 -16.73
N VAL A 149 16.27 18.35 -15.72
CA VAL A 149 15.48 19.12 -14.76
C VAL A 149 15.62 20.59 -15.10
N ASN A 150 14.50 21.24 -15.41
CA ASN A 150 14.47 22.68 -15.62
C ASN A 150 14.07 23.37 -14.31
N LEU A 151 14.80 24.42 -13.96
CA LEU A 151 14.53 25.20 -12.75
C LEU A 151 13.59 26.34 -13.10
N ILE A 152 12.53 26.50 -12.29
CA ILE A 152 11.62 27.65 -12.40
C ILE A 152 11.45 28.30 -11.02
N THR A 153 11.43 29.62 -10.98
CA THR A 153 11.15 30.35 -9.74
C THR A 153 9.65 30.27 -9.41
N MET A 154 9.29 30.41 -8.15
CA MET A 154 7.88 30.43 -7.76
C MET A 154 7.12 31.60 -8.38
N ALA A 155 7.77 32.76 -8.52
CA ALA A 155 7.18 33.93 -9.17
C ALA A 155 6.87 33.70 -10.65
N ASP A 156 7.71 32.94 -11.36
CA ASP A 156 7.47 32.59 -12.77
C ASP A 156 6.40 31.52 -12.92
N TYR A 157 6.36 30.55 -12.00
CA TYR A 157 5.33 29.53 -11.96
C TYR A 157 3.93 30.14 -11.75
N GLU A 158 3.77 30.98 -10.73
CA GLU A 158 2.48 31.60 -10.42
C GLU A 158 1.93 32.42 -11.60
N ARG A 159 2.80 33.11 -12.35
CA ARG A 159 2.42 33.91 -13.52
C ARG A 159 2.05 33.09 -14.75
N HIS A 160 2.62 31.91 -14.92
CA HIS A 160 2.56 31.17 -16.18
C HIS A 160 2.00 29.76 -16.06
N HIS A 161 1.56 29.31 -14.88
CA HIS A 161 1.05 27.93 -14.67
C HIS A 161 -0.16 27.58 -15.56
N CYS A 162 -0.91 28.58 -16.04
CA CYS A 162 -2.01 28.40 -16.98
C CYS A 162 -1.57 28.19 -18.44
N ASP A 163 -0.36 28.60 -18.81
CA ASP A 163 0.21 28.47 -20.16
C ASP A 163 1.47 27.59 -20.12
N LYS A 164 1.28 26.32 -20.45
CA LYS A 164 2.34 25.30 -20.39
C LYS A 164 3.51 25.58 -21.32
N GLU A 165 3.28 26.22 -22.48
CA GLU A 165 4.37 26.52 -23.40
C GLU A 165 5.23 27.67 -22.89
N LEU A 166 4.58 28.71 -22.37
CA LEU A 166 5.28 29.85 -21.77
C LEU A 166 6.05 29.43 -20.52
N LEU A 167 5.45 28.58 -19.69
CA LEU A 167 6.08 28.00 -18.50
C LEU A 167 7.35 27.21 -18.85
N ALA A 168 7.29 26.39 -19.90
CA ALA A 168 8.43 25.61 -20.38
C ALA A 168 9.55 26.51 -20.92
N LYS A 169 9.20 27.59 -21.66
CA LYS A 169 10.17 28.58 -22.15
C LYS A 169 10.85 29.32 -21.00
N THR A 170 10.11 29.73 -19.98
CA THR A 170 10.65 30.42 -18.81
C THR A 170 11.58 29.51 -17.99
N ALA A 171 11.22 28.24 -17.82
CA ALA A 171 12.07 27.25 -17.16
C ALA A 171 13.36 26.94 -17.94
N ASN A 172 13.36 27.09 -19.27
CA ASN A 172 14.53 26.93 -20.14
C ASN A 172 15.41 28.19 -20.24
N ALA A 173 14.90 29.37 -19.84
CA ALA A 173 15.59 30.65 -19.97
C ALA A 173 16.29 31.12 -18.67
N GLY A 174 16.15 30.37 -17.58
CA GLY A 174 16.86 30.64 -16.32
C GLY A 174 18.38 30.48 -16.46
N PRO A 175 19.19 31.15 -15.62
CA PRO A 175 20.64 31.02 -15.69
C PRO A 175 21.05 29.55 -15.52
N HIS A 176 21.71 29.00 -16.55
CA HIS A 176 22.33 27.68 -16.49
C HIS A 176 23.46 27.71 -15.44
N SER A 177 23.15 27.38 -14.20
CA SER A 177 24.18 26.95 -13.25
C SER A 177 24.50 25.48 -13.56
N GLU A 178 25.59 25.22 -14.28
CA GLU A 178 26.23 23.90 -14.28
C GLU A 178 26.60 23.55 -12.84
N SER A 179 25.74 22.82 -12.15
CA SER A 179 26.13 22.14 -10.92
C SER A 179 26.78 20.82 -11.32
N ASP A 180 28.11 20.82 -11.45
CA ASP A 180 28.95 19.61 -11.50
C ASP A 180 28.82 18.88 -10.14
N GLN A 181 27.72 18.13 -9.95
CA GLN A 181 27.60 17.21 -8.82
C GLN A 181 28.42 15.96 -9.14
N ARG A 182 29.73 16.09 -8.93
CA ARG A 182 30.61 14.97 -8.66
C ARG A 182 30.08 14.28 -7.40
N VAL A 183 29.31 13.20 -7.58
CA VAL A 183 28.91 12.31 -6.48
C VAL A 183 30.17 11.60 -6.00
N SER A 184 30.87 12.20 -5.04
CA SER A 184 31.95 11.57 -4.30
C SER A 184 31.38 10.50 -3.39
N SER A 185 31.70 9.25 -3.68
CA SER A 185 31.51 8.09 -2.80
C SER A 185 32.49 8.10 -1.60
N PRO A 186 32.35 7.17 -0.64
CA PRO A 186 31.77 7.36 0.68
C PRO A 186 32.81 7.71 1.77
N LEU A 187 32.51 8.71 2.60
CA LEU A 187 33.30 8.98 3.81
C LEU A 187 32.76 8.19 5.00
N ARG A 188 33.55 7.16 5.33
CA ARG A 188 33.84 6.52 6.62
C ARG A 188 32.98 6.88 7.84
N HIS A 189 32.59 5.81 8.53
CA HIS A 189 32.23 5.73 9.94
C HIS A 189 32.68 6.90 10.82
N ARG A 190 31.73 7.56 11.47
CA ARG A 190 31.87 7.94 12.88
C ARG A 190 30.57 7.72 13.64
N ARG A 191 30.69 6.78 14.58
CA ARG A 191 29.79 6.46 15.67
C ARG A 191 29.76 7.64 16.64
N LEU A 192 28.59 8.08 17.09
CA LEU A 192 28.44 8.78 18.36
C LEU A 192 27.18 8.28 19.08
N VAL A 193 27.46 7.66 20.22
CA VAL A 193 26.60 7.46 21.40
C VAL A 193 27.07 8.55 22.37
N PRO A 194 26.28 9.10 23.31
CA PRO A 194 24.89 8.79 23.69
C PRO A 194 23.85 9.81 23.22
#